data_AF-A0A538BSA4-F1
#
_entry.id   AF-A0A538BSA4-F1
#
_cell.length_a   1.000
_cell.length_b   1.000
_cell.length_c   1.000
_cell.angle_alpha   90.00
_cell.angle_beta   90.00
_cell.angle_gamma   90.00
#
_symmetry.space_group_name_H-M   'P 1'
#
loop_
_entity.id
_entity.type
_entity.pdbx_description
1 polymer ?
#
loop_
_entity_poly.entity_id
_entity_poly.type
_entity_poly.pdbx_seq_one_letter_code
_entity_poly.pdbx_strand_id
1 'polypeptide(L)'
;MPRTEPGRGRRRRSGRCVDPVVGAGRRREARRGHPARPLGHVERDRVLLPAAPRRFEAPTRVISGIVLAAGTGSRFGGTKQLAELDGSPLVLHAVRALREGGVDEIVVVTGHDADAVEAVLPAEVRAVRNPSFRDGQSTSLAAAIHALDERSEASVVLMADQPGIRGTDIRSLVETFRATRARIARLRFTDGPGPSLLSREIYADAGHLHGDAGARVLIASHPGWVEDVSIDRPSPPDVDTPEDLEA
;
A
#
# COMPACT_ATOMS: atom_id res chain seq x y z
N MET A 1 -17.43 -39.31 31.63
CA MET A 1 -16.79 -40.55 32.14
C MET A 1 -16.96 -41.61 31.07
N PRO A 2 -15.92 -42.33 30.61
CA PRO A 2 -14.58 -42.52 31.18
C PRO A 2 -13.49 -41.77 30.36
N ARG A 3 -12.19 -42.05 30.49
CA ARG A 3 -11.21 -41.69 31.54
C ARG A 3 -9.82 -41.70 30.85
N THR A 4 -8.93 -40.81 31.28
CA THR A 4 -7.44 -40.92 31.38
C THR A 4 -6.52 -40.97 30.13
N GLU A 5 -5.63 -39.95 30.06
CA GLU A 5 -4.28 -39.91 29.43
C GLU A 5 -3.23 -40.70 30.27
N PRO A 6 -1.88 -40.47 30.22
CA PRO A 6 -0.89 -40.09 29.18
C PRO A 6 0.39 -40.99 29.21
N GLY A 7 1.42 -40.73 28.37
CA GLY A 7 2.72 -41.43 28.49
C GLY A 7 3.92 -40.74 27.83
N ARG A 8 4.76 -40.09 28.65
CA ARG A 8 6.08 -39.49 28.33
C ARG A 8 7.19 -40.55 28.15
N GLY A 9 8.25 -40.22 27.40
CA GLY A 9 9.53 -40.94 27.45
C GLY A 9 10.74 -40.13 26.96
N ARG A 10 11.47 -39.51 27.91
CA ARG A 10 12.78 -38.85 27.72
C ARG A 10 13.93 -39.86 27.52
N ARG A 11 15.05 -39.40 26.93
CA ARG A 11 16.49 -39.52 27.36
C ARG A 11 17.40 -39.34 26.12
N ARG A 12 18.67 -38.94 26.14
CA ARG A 12 19.65 -38.24 27.00
C ARG A 12 20.98 -38.31 26.21
N ARG A 13 21.92 -37.39 26.48
CA ARG A 13 23.41 -37.48 26.46
C ARG A 13 24.01 -36.35 25.60
N SER A 14 24.81 -35.39 26.08
CA SER A 14 25.91 -35.27 27.07
C SER A 14 27.31 -35.32 26.45
N GLY A 15 28.07 -34.23 26.67
CA GLY A 15 29.54 -34.19 26.74
C GLY A 15 30.22 -33.52 25.55
N ARG A 16 31.33 -32.79 25.68
CA ARG A 16 32.06 -32.07 26.76
C ARG A 16 33.34 -31.54 26.09
N CYS A 17 33.84 -30.36 26.52
CA CYS A 17 35.27 -29.96 26.56
C CYS A 17 36.01 -29.78 25.20
N VAL A 18 36.98 -28.87 24.96
CA VAL A 18 37.98 -28.13 25.77
C VAL A 18 38.68 -27.06 24.88
N ASP A 19 39.12 -25.94 25.45
CA ASP A 19 40.15 -25.01 24.91
C ASP A 19 41.58 -25.60 25.10
N PRO A 20 42.67 -25.13 24.43
CA PRO A 20 43.39 -23.92 24.89
C PRO A 20 44.18 -23.10 23.82
N VAL A 21 44.75 -22.01 24.35
CA VAL A 21 45.54 -20.86 23.88
C VAL A 21 46.96 -21.18 23.34
N VAL A 22 47.62 -20.21 22.66
CA VAL A 22 49.08 -19.81 22.61
C VAL A 22 49.45 -19.37 21.16
N GLY A 23 50.24 -18.34 20.82
CA GLY A 23 51.14 -17.41 21.53
C GLY A 23 51.77 -16.39 20.56
N ALA A 24 52.46 -15.41 21.13
CA ALA A 24 53.05 -14.24 20.47
C ALA A 24 54.46 -14.49 19.85
N GLY A 25 54.86 -13.63 18.90
CA GLY A 25 56.26 -13.53 18.44
C GLY A 25 56.54 -12.25 17.63
N ARG A 26 57.45 -11.40 18.13
CA ARG A 26 57.97 -10.17 17.49
C ARG A 26 59.43 -10.38 17.03
N ARG A 27 59.89 -9.47 16.14
CA ARG A 27 61.26 -8.88 15.92
C ARG A 27 61.92 -9.27 14.58
N ARG A 28 62.18 -8.27 13.68
CA ARG A 28 63.44 -7.49 13.41
C ARG A 28 64.48 -8.31 12.64
N GLU A 29 65.32 -7.84 11.72
CA GLU A 29 65.71 -6.57 11.08
C GLU A 29 66.72 -6.95 9.96
N ALA A 30 66.97 -6.05 8.99
CA ALA A 30 68.24 -5.79 8.25
C ALA A 30 67.95 -5.55 6.76
N ARG A 31 68.16 -4.38 6.13
CA ARG A 31 69.29 -3.42 5.98
C ARG A 31 70.01 -3.56 4.63
N ARG A 32 70.05 -2.41 3.93
CA ARG A 32 71.04 -1.86 2.96
C ARG A 32 70.77 -2.00 1.45
N GLY A 33 70.83 -0.84 0.77
CA GLY A 33 71.16 -0.72 -0.65
C GLY A 33 70.46 0.45 -1.36
N HIS A 34 71.05 1.65 -1.37
CA HIS A 34 70.76 2.73 -2.34
C HIS A 34 71.47 2.40 -3.66
N PRO A 35 70.99 2.83 -4.86
CA PRO A 35 71.24 4.23 -5.28
C PRO A 35 70.26 4.88 -6.29
N ALA A 36 70.54 6.16 -6.52
CA ALA A 36 70.33 6.99 -7.71
C ALA A 36 68.95 7.65 -7.96
N ARG A 37 69.00 8.99 -7.90
CA ARG A 37 67.97 9.94 -8.34
C ARG A 37 67.83 9.95 -9.87
N PRO A 38 66.61 10.11 -10.40
CA PRO A 38 66.38 10.84 -11.64
C PRO A 38 65.78 12.22 -11.37
N LEU A 39 66.11 13.13 -12.27
CA LEU A 39 65.76 14.53 -12.33
C LEU A 39 64.30 14.72 -12.78
N GLY A 40 63.63 15.69 -12.17
CA GLY A 40 62.63 16.57 -12.79
C GLY A 40 61.48 15.93 -13.57
N HIS A 41 60.34 15.73 -12.89
CA HIS A 41 59.04 15.83 -13.53
C HIS A 41 58.32 17.06 -12.99
N VAL A 42 58.10 18.03 -13.87
CA VAL A 42 57.19 19.15 -13.63
C VAL A 42 55.80 18.55 -13.49
N GLU A 43 55.22 18.68 -12.31
CA GLU A 43 53.84 18.31 -12.02
C GLU A 43 52.94 19.15 -12.91
N ARG A 44 52.41 18.54 -13.97
CA ARG A 44 51.33 19.15 -14.74
C ARG A 44 50.14 19.16 -13.82
N ASP A 45 49.74 20.35 -13.37
CA ASP A 45 48.48 20.60 -12.70
C ASP A 45 47.38 19.81 -13.40
N ARG A 46 46.96 18.70 -12.77
CA ARG A 46 45.73 18.01 -13.16
C ARG A 46 44.62 18.96 -12.77
N VAL A 47 44.14 19.71 -13.76
CA VAL A 47 42.84 20.37 -13.66
C VAL A 47 41.83 19.29 -13.29
N LEU A 48 41.41 19.30 -12.03
CA LEU A 48 40.33 18.46 -11.53
C LEU A 48 39.08 18.93 -12.25
N LEU A 49 38.70 18.23 -13.34
CA LEU A 49 37.40 18.43 -13.94
C LEU A 49 36.35 18.21 -12.85
N PRO A 50 35.41 19.15 -12.64
CA PRO A 50 34.39 18.98 -11.60
C PRO A 50 33.65 17.67 -11.85
N ALA A 51 33.42 16.91 -10.78
CA ALA A 51 32.65 15.67 -10.83
C ALA A 51 31.33 15.94 -11.57
N ALA A 52 31.00 15.09 -12.55
CA ALA A 52 29.74 15.17 -13.28
C ALA A 52 28.58 15.31 -12.28
N PRO A 53 27.58 16.17 -12.56
CA PRO A 53 26.47 16.39 -11.64
C PRO A 53 25.85 15.02 -11.32
N ARG A 54 25.73 14.71 -10.03
CA ARG A 54 24.96 13.53 -9.58
C ARG A 54 23.58 13.68 -10.22
N ARG A 55 23.20 12.75 -11.10
CA ARG A 55 21.83 12.67 -11.58
C ARG A 55 20.97 12.53 -10.33
N PHE A 56 20.17 13.55 -10.03
CA PHE A 56 19.05 13.36 -9.13
C PHE A 56 18.14 12.34 -9.83
N GLU A 57 18.18 11.09 -9.38
CA GLU A 57 17.12 10.14 -9.73
C GLU A 57 15.82 10.77 -9.27
N ALA A 58 14.92 11.01 -10.22
CA ALA A 58 13.59 11.48 -9.89
C ALA A 58 13.00 10.50 -8.86
N PRO A 59 12.30 10.99 -7.81
CA PRO A 59 11.72 10.12 -6.82
C PRO A 59 10.85 9.07 -7.52
N THR A 60 11.03 7.79 -7.13
CA THR A 60 10.21 6.68 -7.63
C THR A 60 8.76 7.00 -7.30
N ARG A 61 7.95 7.29 -8.33
CA ARG A 61 6.52 7.54 -8.17
C ARG A 61 5.82 6.24 -7.82
N VAL A 62 4.83 6.33 -6.95
CA VAL A 62 4.07 5.18 -6.46
C VAL A 62 2.58 5.35 -6.78
N ILE A 63 1.86 4.23 -6.85
CA ILE A 63 0.41 4.19 -6.94
C ILE A 63 -0.13 3.73 -5.59
N SER A 64 -1.00 4.52 -4.98
CA SER A 64 -1.64 4.17 -3.72
C SER A 64 -3.00 3.50 -3.93
N GLY A 65 -3.45 2.73 -2.96
CA GLY A 65 -4.80 2.23 -2.84
C GLY A 65 -5.46 2.83 -1.61
N ILE A 66 -6.71 3.27 -1.75
CA ILE A 66 -7.54 3.80 -0.67
C ILE A 66 -8.73 2.88 -0.49
N VAL A 67 -8.96 2.45 0.75
CA VAL A 67 -10.20 1.77 1.15
C VAL A 67 -10.98 2.70 2.08
N LEU A 68 -12.19 3.08 1.69
CA LEU A 68 -13.10 3.86 2.54
C LEU A 68 -13.92 2.90 3.40
N ALA A 69 -13.58 2.81 4.69
CA ALA A 69 -14.11 1.85 5.65
C ALA A 69 -14.65 2.53 6.93
N ALA A 70 -14.98 3.82 6.85
CA ALA A 70 -15.34 4.62 8.04
C ALA A 70 -16.83 4.61 8.39
N GLY A 71 -17.70 4.13 7.49
CA GLY A 71 -19.15 4.19 7.62
C GLY A 71 -19.73 3.23 8.67
N THR A 72 -20.90 3.56 9.22
CA THR A 72 -21.53 2.83 10.33
C THR A 72 -22.21 1.52 9.94
N GLY A 73 -22.45 1.26 8.64
CA GLY A 73 -23.23 0.10 8.21
C GLY A 73 -24.62 0.05 8.82
N SER A 74 -25.35 1.18 8.86
CA SER A 74 -26.60 1.30 9.64
C SER A 74 -27.68 0.27 9.30
N ARG A 75 -27.73 -0.22 8.05
CA ARG A 75 -28.63 -1.29 7.60
C ARG A 75 -28.18 -2.68 8.00
N PHE A 76 -26.90 -2.83 8.35
CA PHE A 76 -26.25 -4.10 8.66
C PHE A 76 -26.44 -4.53 10.13
N GLY A 77 -26.77 -3.60 11.02
CA GLY A 77 -26.95 -3.89 12.45
C GLY A 77 -25.66 -4.13 13.24
N GLY A 78 -24.50 -3.80 12.65
CA GLY A 78 -23.17 -3.91 13.25
C GLY A 78 -22.09 -3.35 12.34
N THR A 79 -20.83 -3.52 12.72
CA THR A 79 -19.67 -3.03 11.96
C THR A 79 -19.45 -3.88 10.72
N LYS A 80 -20.10 -3.47 9.62
CA LYS A 80 -20.12 -4.14 8.31
C LYS A 80 -18.72 -4.51 7.81
N GLN A 81 -17.73 -3.66 8.05
CA GLN A 81 -16.33 -3.89 7.68
C GLN A 81 -15.73 -5.17 8.26
N LEU A 82 -16.24 -5.62 9.41
CA LEU A 82 -15.82 -6.82 10.13
C LEU A 82 -16.67 -8.05 9.82
N ALA A 83 -17.74 -7.91 9.03
CA ALA A 83 -18.56 -9.03 8.62
C ALA A 83 -17.74 -10.03 7.79
N GLU A 84 -17.90 -11.32 8.06
CA GLU A 84 -17.16 -12.36 7.36
C GLU A 84 -17.86 -12.73 6.05
N LEU A 85 -17.10 -12.69 4.96
CA LEU A 85 -17.48 -13.22 3.66
C LEU A 85 -16.34 -14.13 3.17
N ASP A 86 -16.66 -15.34 2.74
CA ASP A 86 -15.65 -16.35 2.33
C ASP A 86 -14.52 -16.56 3.35
N GLY A 87 -14.86 -16.49 4.65
CA GLY A 87 -13.91 -16.67 5.74
C GLY A 87 -12.93 -15.52 5.96
N SER A 88 -13.23 -14.31 5.46
CA SER A 88 -12.45 -13.10 5.68
C SER A 88 -13.33 -11.87 5.92
N PRO A 89 -12.95 -10.95 6.82
CA PRO A 89 -13.64 -9.67 7.00
C PRO A 89 -13.77 -8.88 5.69
N LEU A 90 -14.93 -8.25 5.44
CA LEU A 90 -15.20 -7.47 4.22
C LEU A 90 -14.09 -6.46 3.87
N VAL A 91 -13.57 -5.74 4.87
CA VAL A 91 -12.48 -4.77 4.66
C VAL A 91 -11.24 -5.41 4.02
N LEU A 92 -10.95 -6.67 4.30
CA LEU A 92 -9.79 -7.38 3.77
C LEU A 92 -9.95 -7.79 2.31
N HIS A 93 -11.18 -7.93 1.80
CA HIS A 93 -11.41 -8.18 0.37
C HIS A 93 -10.94 -7.00 -0.49
N ALA A 94 -11.27 -5.77 -0.08
CA ALA A 94 -10.79 -4.57 -0.75
C ALA A 94 -9.27 -4.41 -0.66
N VAL A 95 -8.67 -4.68 0.52
CA VAL A 95 -7.21 -4.67 0.70
C VAL A 95 -6.53 -5.70 -0.21
N ARG A 96 -7.10 -6.91 -0.30
CA ARG A 96 -6.60 -7.98 -1.16
C ARG A 96 -6.66 -7.59 -2.64
N ALA A 97 -7.79 -7.05 -3.10
CA ALA A 97 -7.96 -6.60 -4.48
C ALA A 97 -6.91 -5.53 -4.85
N LEU A 98 -6.66 -4.56 -3.97
CA LEU A 98 -5.62 -3.54 -4.17
C LEU A 98 -4.23 -4.15 -4.27
N ARG A 99 -3.88 -5.05 -3.33
CA ARG A 99 -2.58 -5.73 -3.33
C ARG A 99 -2.36 -6.57 -4.60
N GLU A 100 -3.36 -7.34 -5.01
CA GLU A 100 -3.30 -8.14 -6.26
C GLU A 100 -3.27 -7.26 -7.52
N GLY A 101 -3.84 -6.06 -7.44
CA GLY A 101 -3.80 -5.02 -8.47
C GLY A 101 -2.43 -4.37 -8.67
N GLY A 102 -1.51 -4.54 -7.71
CA GLY A 102 -0.16 -4.02 -7.79
C GLY A 102 -0.03 -2.55 -7.40
N VAL A 103 -0.83 -2.08 -6.44
CA VAL A 103 -0.57 -0.80 -5.76
C VAL A 103 0.62 -0.94 -4.80
N ASP A 104 1.35 0.15 -4.59
CA ASP A 104 2.57 0.19 -3.79
C ASP A 104 2.31 0.55 -2.31
N GLU A 105 1.23 1.30 -2.04
CA GLU A 105 0.79 1.72 -0.71
C GLU A 105 -0.70 1.41 -0.55
N ILE A 106 -1.14 0.97 0.63
CA ILE A 106 -2.57 0.83 0.94
C ILE A 106 -2.90 1.62 2.20
N VAL A 107 -3.86 2.54 2.05
CA VAL A 107 -4.44 3.33 3.13
C VAL A 107 -5.89 2.90 3.35
N VAL A 108 -6.24 2.53 4.58
CA VAL A 108 -7.62 2.22 4.99
C VAL A 108 -8.10 3.33 5.90
N VAL A 109 -9.20 3.98 5.52
CA VAL A 109 -9.84 5.01 6.35
C VAL A 109 -10.87 4.38 7.27
N THR A 110 -10.66 4.52 8.57
CA THR A 110 -11.53 3.97 9.63
C THR A 110 -12.31 5.08 10.31
N GLY A 111 -13.42 4.73 10.97
CA GLY A 111 -14.33 5.68 11.61
C GLY A 111 -15.11 5.01 12.71
N HIS A 112 -16.33 4.56 12.41
CA HIS A 112 -17.08 3.72 13.33
C HIS A 112 -16.28 2.45 13.70
N ASP A 113 -16.23 2.12 14.99
CA ASP A 113 -15.48 0.98 15.54
C ASP A 113 -14.04 0.85 15.03
N ALA A 114 -13.36 2.00 14.85
CA ALA A 114 -12.01 2.07 14.28
C ALA A 114 -11.01 1.10 14.96
N ASP A 115 -11.01 1.00 16.29
CA ASP A 115 -10.09 0.08 17.00
C ASP A 115 -10.28 -1.38 16.57
N ALA A 116 -11.53 -1.82 16.38
CA ALA A 116 -11.85 -3.19 15.97
C ALA A 116 -11.53 -3.45 14.50
N VAL A 117 -11.84 -2.47 13.62
CA VAL A 117 -11.47 -2.54 12.19
C VAL A 117 -9.96 -2.55 12.01
N GLU A 118 -9.22 -1.73 12.75
CA GLU A 118 -7.76 -1.65 12.68
C GLU A 118 -7.08 -2.93 13.18
N ALA A 119 -7.67 -3.61 14.17
CA ALA A 119 -7.12 -4.84 14.74
C ALA A 119 -7.05 -6.01 13.75
N VAL A 120 -7.85 -5.99 12.67
CA VAL A 120 -7.82 -7.04 11.63
C VAL A 120 -6.94 -6.67 10.43
N LEU A 121 -6.44 -5.44 10.35
CA LEU A 121 -5.63 -4.99 9.21
C LEU A 121 -4.20 -5.56 9.28
N PRO A 122 -3.61 -5.94 8.12
CA PRO A 122 -2.19 -6.31 8.05
C PRO A 122 -1.28 -5.14 8.47
N ALA A 123 -0.11 -5.46 9.03
CA ALA A 123 0.84 -4.46 9.52
C ALA A 123 1.36 -3.49 8.42
N GLU A 124 1.34 -3.91 7.16
CA GLU A 124 1.77 -3.08 6.03
C GLU A 124 0.70 -2.09 5.55
N VAL A 125 -0.54 -2.23 6.03
CA VAL A 125 -1.65 -1.34 5.69
C VAL A 125 -1.66 -0.17 6.66
N ARG A 126 -1.72 1.05 6.12
CA ARG A 126 -1.81 2.26 6.94
C ARG A 126 -3.26 2.58 7.27
N ALA A 127 -3.62 2.50 8.53
CA ALA A 127 -4.91 2.98 9.01
C ALA A 127 -4.93 4.51 9.20
N VAL A 128 -6.04 5.15 8.82
CA VAL A 128 -6.27 6.58 9.01
C VAL A 128 -7.64 6.77 9.63
N ARG A 129 -7.69 7.26 10.88
CA ARG A 129 -8.95 7.54 11.56
C ARG A 129 -9.53 8.86 11.06
N ASN A 130 -10.75 8.81 10.54
CA ASN A 130 -11.54 9.98 10.21
C ASN A 130 -12.58 10.23 11.30
N PRO A 131 -12.38 11.20 12.23
CA PRO A 131 -13.38 11.52 13.26
C PRO A 131 -14.65 12.16 12.67
N SER A 132 -14.57 12.75 11.48
CA SER A 132 -15.66 13.41 10.75
C SER A 132 -16.36 12.49 9.75
N PHE A 133 -16.27 11.17 9.92
CA PHE A 133 -16.87 10.20 8.99
C PHE A 133 -18.40 10.34 8.84
N ARG A 134 -19.07 10.92 9.84
CA ARG A 134 -20.51 11.20 9.83
C ARG A 134 -20.90 12.39 8.93
N ASP A 135 -19.94 13.24 8.58
CA ASP A 135 -20.16 14.40 7.70
C ASP A 135 -20.12 14.01 6.21
N GLY A 136 -19.81 12.74 5.94
CA GLY A 136 -20.00 12.09 4.65
C GLY A 136 -18.74 11.49 4.05
N GLN A 137 -18.92 10.77 2.94
CA GLN A 137 -17.82 10.04 2.29
C GLN A 137 -16.68 10.97 1.84
N SER A 138 -16.97 12.24 1.50
CA SER A 138 -15.93 13.17 1.04
C SER A 138 -14.88 13.46 2.12
N THR A 139 -15.27 13.49 3.41
CA THR A 139 -14.31 13.71 4.52
C THR A 139 -13.36 12.52 4.65
N SER A 140 -13.84 11.31 4.38
CA SER A 140 -13.02 10.10 4.39
C SER A 140 -12.04 10.09 3.22
N LEU A 141 -12.48 10.48 2.02
CA LEU A 141 -11.60 10.63 0.87
C LEU A 141 -10.53 11.71 1.11
N ALA A 142 -10.91 12.86 1.66
CA ALA A 142 -9.97 13.93 1.99
C ALA A 142 -8.93 13.48 3.03
N ALA A 143 -9.35 12.77 4.08
CA ALA A 143 -8.45 12.21 5.08
C ALA A 143 -7.45 11.20 4.46
N ALA A 144 -7.91 10.35 3.54
CA ALA A 144 -7.05 9.43 2.81
C ALA A 144 -6.00 10.17 1.98
N ILE A 145 -6.43 11.12 1.15
CA ILE A 145 -5.57 11.89 0.24
C ILE A 145 -4.48 12.64 1.03
N HIS A 146 -4.84 13.23 2.17
CA HIS A 146 -3.87 13.91 3.03
C HIS A 146 -2.84 12.96 3.66
N ALA A 147 -3.22 11.69 3.84
CA ALA A 147 -2.35 10.68 4.42
C ALA A 147 -1.47 9.94 3.41
N LEU A 148 -1.74 10.01 2.10
CA LEU A 148 -0.94 9.28 1.10
C LEU A 148 0.54 9.65 1.13
N ASP A 149 1.39 8.71 0.70
CA ASP A 149 2.82 8.98 0.47
C ASP A 149 2.99 10.19 -0.47
N GLU A 150 3.91 11.09 -0.15
CA GLU A 150 4.20 12.28 -0.96
C GLU A 150 4.69 11.95 -2.38
N ARG A 151 5.09 10.71 -2.65
CA ARG A 151 5.47 10.21 -3.98
C ARG A 151 4.30 9.63 -4.76
N SER A 152 3.13 9.50 -4.13
CA SER A 152 1.91 9.02 -4.78
C SER A 152 1.56 9.93 -5.96
N GLU A 153 1.49 9.35 -7.16
CA GLU A 153 1.09 10.06 -8.37
C GLU A 153 -0.37 9.77 -8.77
N ALA A 154 -0.96 8.72 -8.20
CA ALA A 154 -2.37 8.41 -8.32
C ALA A 154 -2.81 7.43 -7.23
N SER A 155 -4.12 7.38 -6.98
CA SER A 155 -4.73 6.49 -5.98
C SER A 155 -5.98 5.81 -6.52
N VAL A 156 -6.06 4.49 -6.38
CA VAL A 156 -7.29 3.73 -6.61
C VAL A 156 -8.19 3.84 -5.38
N VAL A 157 -9.46 4.20 -5.55
CA VAL A 157 -10.43 4.33 -4.46
C VAL A 157 -11.43 3.19 -4.50
N LEU A 158 -11.52 2.43 -3.40
CA LEU A 158 -12.49 1.37 -3.18
C LEU A 158 -13.34 1.64 -1.94
N MET A 159 -14.56 1.12 -1.97
CA MET A 159 -15.40 0.99 -0.79
C MET A 159 -15.17 -0.38 -0.14
N ALA A 160 -15.26 -0.45 1.19
CA ALA A 160 -15.05 -1.71 1.91
C ALA A 160 -16.17 -2.74 1.70
N ASP A 161 -17.32 -2.33 1.16
CA ASP A 161 -18.49 -3.17 0.88
C ASP A 161 -18.54 -3.72 -0.55
N GLN A 162 -17.45 -3.61 -1.30
CA GLN A 162 -17.32 -4.06 -2.68
C GLN A 162 -16.41 -5.30 -2.80
N PRO A 163 -16.75 -6.44 -2.17
CA PRO A 163 -15.83 -7.58 -2.06
C PRO A 163 -15.56 -8.26 -3.41
N GLY A 164 -16.47 -8.15 -4.38
CA GLY A 164 -16.33 -8.80 -5.68
C GLY A 164 -15.41 -8.08 -6.69
N ILE A 165 -14.84 -6.92 -6.31
CA ILE A 165 -13.83 -6.24 -7.14
C ILE A 165 -12.53 -7.05 -7.13
N ARG A 166 -12.01 -7.35 -8.32
CA ARG A 166 -10.87 -8.25 -8.49
C ARG A 166 -9.57 -7.47 -8.65
N GLY A 167 -8.45 -8.07 -8.25
CA GLY A 167 -7.13 -7.49 -8.52
C GLY A 167 -6.86 -7.22 -10.01
N THR A 168 -7.45 -8.01 -10.91
CA THR A 168 -7.38 -7.74 -12.35
C THR A 168 -8.07 -6.44 -12.75
N ASP A 169 -9.17 -6.06 -12.08
CA ASP A 169 -9.85 -4.79 -12.38
C ASP A 169 -9.01 -3.60 -11.92
N ILE A 170 -8.43 -3.71 -10.73
CA ILE A 170 -7.50 -2.71 -10.17
C ILE A 170 -6.29 -2.55 -11.10
N ARG A 171 -5.72 -3.67 -11.57
CA ARG A 171 -4.60 -3.64 -12.51
C ARG A 171 -4.95 -2.89 -13.80
N SER A 172 -6.14 -3.12 -14.35
CA SER A 172 -6.59 -2.41 -15.56
C SER A 172 -6.67 -0.89 -15.34
N LEU A 173 -7.09 -0.42 -14.15
CA LEU A 173 -7.05 1.01 -13.80
C LEU A 173 -5.61 1.55 -13.79
N VAL A 174 -4.70 0.83 -13.11
CA VAL A 174 -3.30 1.23 -12.98
C VAL A 174 -2.61 1.28 -14.34
N GLU A 175 -2.80 0.26 -15.17
CA GLU A 175 -2.23 0.19 -16.52
C GLU A 175 -2.80 1.30 -17.42
N THR A 176 -4.11 1.55 -17.37
CA THR A 176 -4.74 2.65 -18.12
C THR A 176 -4.15 3.99 -17.70
N PHE A 177 -4.07 4.28 -16.40
CA PHE A 177 -3.46 5.52 -15.91
C PHE A 177 -2.00 5.66 -16.36
N ARG A 178 -1.20 4.60 -16.27
CA ARG A 178 0.20 4.63 -16.70
C ARG A 178 0.34 4.93 -18.20
N ALA A 179 -0.58 4.42 -19.02
CA ALA A 179 -0.60 4.61 -20.46
C ALA A 179 -1.10 6.01 -20.89
N THR A 180 -2.19 6.48 -20.29
CA THR A 180 -2.90 7.68 -20.75
C THR A 180 -2.61 8.92 -19.91
N ARG A 181 -2.15 8.74 -18.66
CA ARG A 181 -2.06 9.79 -17.64
C ARG A 181 -3.39 10.49 -17.39
N ALA A 182 -4.51 9.80 -17.59
CA ALA A 182 -5.85 10.34 -17.33
C ALA A 182 -5.97 10.88 -15.90
N ARG A 183 -6.72 11.98 -15.75
CA ARG A 183 -7.00 12.55 -14.42
C ARG A 183 -7.87 11.61 -13.59
N ILE A 184 -8.81 10.95 -14.24
CA ILE A 184 -9.65 9.91 -13.66
C ILE A 184 -9.65 8.72 -14.62
N ALA A 185 -9.23 7.54 -14.15
CA ALA A 185 -9.53 6.29 -14.83
C ALA A 185 -10.65 5.60 -14.04
N ARG A 186 -11.74 5.20 -14.70
CA ARG A 186 -12.91 4.64 -14.01
C ARG A 186 -13.29 3.30 -14.62
N LEU A 187 -13.54 2.29 -13.78
CA LEU A 187 -14.12 1.04 -14.26
C LEU A 187 -15.53 1.26 -14.81
N ARG A 188 -15.79 0.66 -15.96
CA ARG A 188 -17.11 0.64 -16.59
C ARG A 188 -17.53 -0.82 -16.78
N PHE A 189 -18.39 -1.29 -15.88
CA PHE A 189 -19.08 -2.58 -16.03
C PHE A 189 -20.22 -2.46 -17.04
N THR A 190 -20.79 -3.59 -17.43
CA THR A 190 -21.88 -3.64 -18.43
C THR A 190 -23.16 -2.96 -17.96
N ASP A 191 -23.35 -2.85 -16.65
CA ASP A 191 -24.54 -2.32 -15.97
C ASP A 191 -24.28 -0.99 -15.23
N GLY A 192 -23.05 -0.50 -15.17
CA GLY A 192 -22.77 0.73 -14.44
C GLY A 192 -21.30 1.12 -14.27
N PRO A 193 -21.04 2.30 -13.69
CA PRO A 193 -19.71 2.69 -13.26
C PRO A 193 -19.27 1.90 -12.03
N GLY A 194 -17.96 1.71 -11.89
CA GLY A 194 -17.33 1.11 -10.72
C GLY A 194 -16.25 2.00 -10.10
N PRO A 195 -15.32 1.38 -9.35
CA PRO A 195 -14.15 2.03 -8.77
C PRO A 195 -13.37 2.91 -9.74
N SER A 196 -12.70 3.92 -9.17
CA SER A 196 -11.93 4.89 -9.94
C SER A 196 -10.53 5.08 -9.36
N LEU A 197 -9.57 5.30 -10.25
CA LEU A 197 -8.25 5.82 -9.95
C LEU A 197 -8.27 7.34 -10.16
N LEU A 198 -7.77 8.07 -9.18
CA LEU A 198 -7.64 9.53 -9.20
C LEU A 198 -6.16 9.91 -9.33
N SER A 199 -5.82 10.71 -10.33
CA SER A 199 -4.49 11.30 -10.47
C SER A 199 -4.22 12.32 -9.37
N ARG A 200 -2.96 12.46 -8.95
CA ARG A 200 -2.54 13.51 -8.02
C ARG A 200 -2.93 14.92 -8.48
N GLU A 201 -3.02 15.15 -9.80
CA GLU A 201 -3.41 16.45 -10.37
C GLU A 201 -4.74 16.98 -9.80
N ILE A 202 -5.63 16.07 -9.40
CA ILE A 202 -6.97 16.41 -8.91
C ILE A 202 -7.12 16.19 -7.40
N TYR A 203 -6.03 15.91 -6.67
CA TYR A 203 -6.10 15.72 -5.21
C TYR A 203 -6.51 16.97 -4.48
N ALA A 204 -6.09 18.14 -4.95
CA ALA A 204 -6.57 19.40 -4.42
C ALA A 204 -8.09 19.48 -4.60
N ASP A 205 -8.62 19.26 -5.80
CA ASP A 205 -10.07 19.29 -6.05
C ASP A 205 -10.82 18.23 -5.22
N ALA A 206 -10.26 17.03 -5.08
CA ALA A 206 -10.84 15.93 -4.32
C ALA A 206 -10.84 16.17 -2.80
N GLY A 207 -9.79 16.81 -2.27
CA GLY A 207 -9.68 17.15 -0.86
C GLY A 207 -10.63 18.27 -0.42
N HIS A 208 -11.11 19.11 -1.35
CA HIS A 208 -12.07 20.18 -1.08
C HIS A 208 -13.54 19.75 -1.28
N LEU A 209 -13.80 18.47 -1.56
CA LEU A 209 -15.18 17.99 -1.70
C LEU A 209 -15.89 17.96 -0.35
N HIS A 210 -17.17 18.35 -0.36
CA HIS A 210 -18.05 18.35 0.80
C HIS A 210 -19.23 17.40 0.60
N GLY A 211 -19.67 16.76 1.70
CA GLY A 211 -20.85 15.91 1.76
C GLY A 211 -20.64 14.44 1.36
N ASP A 212 -21.73 13.76 1.05
CA ASP A 212 -21.76 12.29 0.93
C ASP A 212 -21.24 11.72 -0.39
N ALA A 213 -21.00 12.54 -1.40
CA ALA A 213 -20.92 12.06 -2.77
C ALA A 213 -19.49 11.72 -3.27
N GLY A 214 -18.47 11.75 -2.41
CA GLY A 214 -17.12 11.24 -2.69
C GLY A 214 -16.56 11.62 -4.07
N ALA A 215 -15.82 10.71 -4.73
CA ALA A 215 -15.27 10.94 -6.06
C ALA A 215 -16.33 11.14 -7.17
N ARG A 216 -17.59 10.75 -6.91
CA ARG A 216 -18.69 10.83 -7.89
C ARG A 216 -19.02 12.27 -8.28
N VAL A 217 -18.90 13.23 -7.34
CA VAL A 217 -19.11 14.66 -7.63
C VAL A 217 -18.10 15.20 -8.62
N LEU A 218 -16.82 14.85 -8.45
CA LEU A 218 -15.77 15.28 -9.37
C LEU A 218 -16.00 14.77 -10.78
N ILE A 219 -16.34 13.47 -10.88
CA ILE A 219 -16.64 12.80 -12.13
C ILE A 219 -17.82 13.47 -12.86
N ALA A 220 -18.90 13.78 -12.12
CA ALA A 220 -20.07 14.43 -12.69
C ALA A 220 -19.80 15.87 -13.12
N SER A 221 -18.97 16.60 -12.38
CA SER A 221 -18.62 17.99 -12.66
C SER A 221 -17.60 18.14 -13.80
N HIS A 222 -16.80 17.10 -14.06
CA HIS A 222 -15.74 17.12 -15.05
C HIS A 222 -15.74 15.84 -15.92
N PRO A 223 -16.77 15.63 -16.75
CA PRO A 223 -16.86 14.42 -17.56
C PRO A 223 -15.68 14.25 -18.53
N GLY A 224 -15.07 15.34 -18.99
CA GLY A 224 -13.88 15.31 -19.85
C GLY A 224 -12.57 14.89 -19.17
N TRP A 225 -12.58 14.66 -17.85
CA TRP A 225 -11.41 14.14 -17.11
C TRP A 225 -11.37 12.61 -17.06
N VAL A 226 -12.45 11.96 -17.49
CA VAL A 226 -12.70 10.55 -17.23
C VAL A 226 -12.35 9.71 -18.44
N GLU A 227 -11.42 8.79 -18.24
CA GLU A 227 -11.13 7.67 -19.14
C GLU A 227 -11.85 6.43 -18.58
N ASP A 228 -12.81 5.88 -19.32
CA ASP A 228 -13.52 4.67 -18.90
C ASP A 228 -12.74 3.41 -19.32
N VAL A 229 -12.54 2.50 -18.37
CA VAL A 229 -11.93 1.19 -18.54
C VAL A 229 -13.04 0.16 -18.63
N SER A 230 -13.34 -0.33 -19.82
CA SER A 230 -14.42 -1.29 -20.06
C SER A 230 -14.11 -2.66 -19.45
N ILE A 231 -15.07 -3.19 -18.73
CA ILE A 231 -15.01 -4.50 -18.09
C ILE A 231 -16.24 -5.31 -18.52
N ASP A 232 -16.01 -6.39 -19.25
CA ASP A 232 -17.07 -7.20 -19.89
C ASP A 232 -17.72 -8.19 -18.91
N ARG A 233 -18.33 -7.64 -17.85
CA ARG A 233 -19.20 -8.34 -16.90
C ARG A 233 -20.03 -7.32 -16.10
N PRO A 234 -21.13 -7.73 -15.45
CA PRO A 234 -21.85 -6.85 -14.52
C PRO A 234 -20.99 -6.46 -13.32
N SER A 235 -21.33 -5.33 -12.69
CA SER A 235 -20.74 -4.90 -11.44
C SER A 235 -21.00 -5.98 -10.39
N PRO A 236 -19.99 -6.37 -9.61
CA PRO A 236 -20.24 -7.20 -8.44
C PRO A 236 -21.20 -6.47 -7.49
N PRO A 237 -22.09 -7.20 -6.78
CA PRO A 237 -22.99 -6.59 -5.81
C PRO A 237 -22.21 -6.02 -4.63
N ASP A 238 -22.71 -4.90 -4.11
CA ASP A 238 -22.27 -4.36 -2.82
C ASP A 238 -22.91 -5.19 -1.70
N VAL A 239 -22.23 -5.34 -0.56
CA VAL A 239 -22.81 -5.94 0.65
C VAL A 239 -23.34 -4.82 1.53
N ASP A 240 -24.65 -4.70 1.68
CA ASP A 240 -25.32 -3.63 2.43
C ASP A 240 -26.14 -4.12 3.62
N THR A 241 -26.67 -5.35 3.52
CA THR A 241 -27.42 -6.02 4.59
C THR A 241 -26.80 -7.39 4.89
N PRO A 242 -27.12 -8.00 6.04
CA PRO A 242 -26.60 -9.33 6.37
C PRO A 242 -27.00 -10.40 5.36
N GLU A 243 -28.16 -10.27 4.72
CA GLU A 243 -28.64 -11.19 3.67
C GLU A 243 -27.74 -11.20 2.44
N ASP A 244 -27.04 -10.09 2.14
CA ASP A 244 -26.13 -10.01 1.00
C ASP A 244 -24.86 -10.89 1.18
N LEU A 245 -24.58 -11.37 2.41
CA LEU A 245 -23.48 -12.31 2.66
C LEU A 245 -23.77 -13.74 2.21
N GLU A 246 -25.04 -14.08 1.97
CA GLU A 246 -25.49 -15.44 1.64
C GLU A 246 -25.69 -15.66 0.12
N ALA A 247 -25.50 -14.62 -0.69
CA ALA A 247 -25.76 -14.58 -2.13
C ALA A 247 -24.59 -15.05 -2.99
#